data_AF-A0A9E1IJG9-F1
#
_entry.id   AF-A0A9E1IJG9-F1
#
_cell.length_a   1.000
_cell.length_b   1.000
_cell.length_c   1.000
_cell.angle_alpha   90.00
_cell.angle_beta   90.00
_cell.angle_gamma   90.00
#
_symmetry.space_group_name_H-M   'P 1'
#
loop_
_entity.id
_entity.type
_entity.pdbx_description
1 polymer ?
#
loop_
_entity_poly.entity_id
_entity_poly.type
_entity_poly.pdbx_seq_one_letter_code
_entity_poly.pdbx_strand_id
1 'polypeptide(L)' 'MEPHWQHRFLQHALELMDDGIGNENTLCETDEHCLYAPNFGSYQGHGDLVSAGAFVDGQVTGVEMYQYTSNGYTP' A
#
# COMPACT_ATOMS: atom_id res chain seq x y z
N MET A 1 15.87 9.53 18.62
CA MET A 1 15.65 10.83 17.96
C MET A 1 16.01 10.62 16.51
N GLU A 2 15.02 10.30 15.69
CA GLU A 2 15.25 10.03 14.26
C GLU A 2 15.19 11.35 13.48
N PRO A 3 16.13 11.59 12.54
CA PRO A 3 16.21 12.83 11.80
C PRO A 3 15.05 12.92 10.81
N HIS A 4 14.61 14.14 10.52
CA HIS A 4 13.47 14.47 9.67
C HIS A 4 13.69 14.00 8.22
N TRP A 5 13.41 12.73 7.93
CA TRP A 5 13.21 12.27 6.57
C TRP A 5 11.86 12.78 6.11
N GLN A 6 11.82 13.43 4.94
CA GLN A 6 10.53 13.59 4.27
C GLN A 6 10.08 12.20 3.83
N HIS A 7 9.19 11.62 4.62
CA HIS A 7 8.44 10.41 4.28
C HIS A 7 7.57 10.71 3.05
N ARG A 8 8.01 10.22 1.89
CA ARG A 8 7.22 10.29 0.65
C ARG A 8 6.43 9.01 0.56
N PHE A 9 5.12 9.16 0.43
CA PHE A 9 4.21 8.04 0.38
C PHE A 9 3.23 8.14 -0.79
N LEU A 10 2.66 7.00 -1.16
CA LEU A 10 1.62 6.90 -2.19
C LEU A 10 0.24 7.26 -1.58
N GLN A 11 -0.45 8.24 -2.17
CA GLN A 11 -1.72 8.76 -1.61
C GLN A 11 -2.92 7.80 -1.70
N HIS A 12 -2.86 6.81 -2.60
CA HIS A 12 -3.93 5.82 -2.81
C HIS A 12 -3.43 4.41 -2.51
N ALA A 13 -2.48 4.29 -1.59
CA ALA A 13 -2.01 3.02 -1.09
C ALA A 13 -1.74 3.11 0.42
N LEU A 14 -1.90 1.99 1.09
CA LEU A 14 -1.57 1.82 2.49
C LEU A 14 -0.45 0.79 2.58
N GLU A 15 0.47 0.97 3.52
CA GLU A 15 1.42 -0.07 3.87
C GLU A 15 0.67 -1.34 4.32
N LEU A 16 1.18 -2.50 3.93
CA LEU A 16 0.67 -3.78 4.40
C LEU A 16 1.15 -4.00 5.85
N MET A 17 0.24 -3.90 6.80
CA MET A 17 0.58 -3.99 8.22
C MET A 17 0.94 -5.42 8.66
N ASP A 18 1.84 -5.52 9.65
CA ASP A 18 2.24 -6.76 10.33
C ASP A 18 2.94 -7.82 9.44
N ASP A 19 3.57 -7.41 8.33
CA ASP A 19 4.37 -8.30 7.48
C ASP A 19 5.89 -8.23 7.75
N GLY A 20 6.33 -7.27 8.57
CA GLY A 20 7.73 -7.09 8.98
C GLY A 20 8.60 -6.37 7.95
N ILE A 21 7.99 -5.72 6.95
CA ILE A 21 8.63 -4.89 5.94
C ILE A 21 8.25 -3.43 6.18
N GLY A 22 9.20 -2.51 5.99
CA GLY A 22 8.94 -1.09 6.18
C GLY A 22 9.03 -0.65 7.63
N ASN A 23 8.11 0.22 8.03
CA ASN A 23 8.08 0.81 9.37
C ASN A 23 6.70 0.73 10.05
N GLU A 24 5.76 0.06 9.40
CA GLU A 24 4.43 -0.30 9.89
C GLU A 24 3.66 0.93 10.42
N ASN A 25 3.70 2.03 9.66
CA ASN A 25 3.09 3.31 10.01
C ASN A 25 1.83 3.64 9.19
N THR A 26 1.37 2.73 8.33
CA THR A 26 0.19 2.84 7.42
C THR A 26 0.38 3.69 6.16
N LEU A 27 1.52 4.34 5.98
CA LEU A 27 1.86 5.08 4.77
C LEU A 27 2.68 4.17 3.86
N CYS A 28 2.29 4.02 2.60
CA CYS A 28 3.07 3.23 1.64
C CYS A 28 4.29 4.03 1.13
N GLU A 29 5.48 3.64 1.55
CA GLU A 29 6.77 4.27 1.28
C GLU A 29 7.69 3.40 0.40
N THR A 30 8.96 3.82 0.27
CA THR A 30 9.95 3.11 -0.56
C THR A 30 10.37 1.79 0.08
N ASP A 31 10.51 0.76 -0.75
CA ASP A 31 10.90 -0.61 -0.35
C ASP A 31 9.88 -1.30 0.58
N GLU A 32 8.59 -0.93 0.48
CA GLU A 32 7.50 -1.50 1.28
C GLU A 32 6.54 -2.37 0.44
N HIS A 33 5.81 -3.25 1.13
CA HIS A 33 4.63 -3.88 0.57
C HIS A 33 3.42 -2.97 0.80
N CYS A 34 2.62 -2.77 -0.24
CA CYS A 34 1.53 -1.83 -0.18
C CYS A 34 0.24 -2.38 -0.77
N LEU A 35 -0.88 -2.06 -0.12
CA LEU A 35 -2.23 -2.29 -0.61
C LEU A 35 -2.71 -1.08 -1.43
N TYR A 36 -3.07 -1.30 -2.69
CA TYR A 36 -3.81 -0.33 -3.48
C TYR A 36 -5.18 -0.07 -2.84
N ALA A 37 -5.39 1.16 -2.37
CA ALA A 37 -6.55 1.57 -1.58
C ALA A 37 -7.14 2.90 -2.13
N PRO A 38 -7.70 2.90 -3.35
CA PRO A 38 -8.32 4.11 -3.92
C PRO A 38 -9.67 4.45 -3.30
N ASN A 39 -10.26 3.51 -2.55
CA ASN A 39 -11.57 3.62 -1.93
C ASN A 39 -11.46 3.68 -0.40
N PHE A 40 -12.49 4.22 0.25
CA PHE A 40 -12.52 4.39 1.71
C PHE A 40 -13.57 3.50 2.38
N GLY A 41 -13.23 3.00 3.59
CA GLY A 41 -14.16 2.27 4.46
C GLY A 41 -14.61 0.93 3.89
N SER A 42 -15.88 0.59 4.04
CA SER A 42 -16.45 -0.67 3.54
C SER A 42 -16.38 -0.85 2.01
N TYR A 43 -16.02 0.22 1.29
CA TYR A 43 -15.80 0.18 -0.15
C TYR A 43 -14.33 -0.06 -0.52
N GLN A 44 -13.43 -0.29 0.44
CA GLN A 44 -12.00 -0.53 0.15
C GLN A 44 -11.76 -1.72 -0.79
N GLY A 45 -12.62 -2.74 -0.69
CA GLY A 45 -12.48 -4.02 -1.38
C GLY A 45 -12.56 -5.19 -0.40
N HIS A 46 -12.61 -6.41 -0.93
CA HIS A 46 -12.65 -7.64 -0.12
C HIS A 46 -12.10 -8.86 -0.87
N GLY A 47 -11.94 -9.95 -0.13
CA GLY A 47 -11.35 -11.21 -0.61
C GLY A 47 -9.84 -11.27 -0.38
N ASP A 48 -9.18 -12.20 -1.07
CA ASP A 48 -7.74 -12.42 -0.90
C ASP A 48 -6.92 -11.23 -1.43
N LEU A 49 -5.72 -11.06 -0.88
CA LEU A 49 -4.70 -10.16 -1.42
C LEU A 49 -3.95 -10.85 -2.56
N VAL A 50 -3.90 -10.17 -3.70
CA VAL A 50 -3.17 -10.63 -4.88
C VAL A 50 -2.26 -9.52 -5.39
N SER A 51 -1.22 -9.86 -6.14
CA SER A 51 -0.37 -8.85 -6.78
C SER A 51 -1.21 -7.92 -7.67
N ALA A 52 -0.95 -6.62 -7.59
CA ALA A 52 -1.52 -5.60 -8.47
C ALA A 52 -0.73 -5.44 -9.79
N GLY A 53 0.27 -6.30 -10.01
CA GLY A 53 1.18 -6.22 -11.15
C GLY A 53 2.46 -5.45 -10.84
N ALA A 54 3.25 -5.20 -11.89
CA ALA A 54 4.52 -4.49 -11.74
C ALA A 54 4.29 -3.03 -11.33
N PHE A 55 4.89 -2.62 -10.22
CA PHE A 55 4.98 -1.23 -9.84
C PHE A 55 6.00 -0.50 -10.72
N VAL A 56 5.70 0.75 -11.08
CA VAL A 56 6.62 1.61 -11.82
C VAL A 56 7.18 2.64 -10.87
N ASP A 57 8.49 2.55 -10.64
CA ASP A 57 9.24 3.44 -9.77
C ASP A 57 9.14 4.91 -10.17
N GLY A 58 9.05 5.78 -9.16
CA GLY A 58 9.06 7.22 -9.30
C GLY A 58 9.85 7.88 -8.16
N GLN A 59 9.21 8.77 -7.41
CA GLN A 59 9.80 9.33 -6.19
C GLN A 59 9.73 8.39 -4.98
N VAL A 60 8.84 7.40 -5.08
CA VAL A 60 8.74 6.20 -4.24
C VAL A 60 9.12 5.04 -5.15
N THR A 61 9.99 4.14 -4.66
CA THR A 61 10.57 3.05 -5.46
C THR A 61 10.51 1.73 -4.72
N GLY A 62 10.69 0.62 -5.41
CA GLY A 62 10.86 -0.70 -4.76
C GLY A 62 9.60 -1.24 -4.09
N VAL A 63 8.43 -0.67 -4.38
CA VAL A 63 7.15 -1.11 -3.80
C VAL A 63 6.67 -2.40 -4.44
N GLU A 64 6.27 -3.37 -3.62
CA GLU A 64 5.43 -4.48 -4.07
C GLU A 64 3.95 -4.14 -3.84
N MET A 65 3.20 -3.96 -4.93
CA MET A 65 1.80 -3.54 -4.86
C MET A 65 0.85 -4.75 -4.85
N TYR A 66 -0.06 -4.76 -3.90
CA TYR A 66 -1.15 -5.73 -3.72
C TYR A 66 -2.50 -5.05 -3.92
N GLN A 67 -3.53 -5.85 -4.22
CA GLN A 67 -4.92 -5.43 -4.28
C GLN A 67 -5.83 -6.54 -3.75
N TYR A 68 -7.02 -6.16 -3.31
CA TYR A 68 -8.08 -7.13 -3.06
C TYR A 68 -8.58 -7.74 -4.38
N THR A 69 -8.90 -9.03 -4.37
CA THR A 69 -9.52 -9.74 -5.51
C THR A 69 -10.83 -9.11 -5.96
N SER A 70 -11.59 -8.45 -5.06
CA SER A 70 -12.73 -7.59 -5.38
C SER A 70 -12.44 -6.15 -4.98
N ASN A 71 -12.44 -5.23 -5.94
CA ASN A 71 -12.33 -3.79 -5.69
C ASN A 71 -13.71 -3.19 -5.42
N GLY A 72 -13.91 -2.55 -4.26
CA GLY A 72 -15.21 -2.03 -3.88
C GLY A 72 -16.11 -3.03 -3.16
N TYR A 73 -17.35 -2.61 -2.97
CA TYR A 73 -18.42 -3.48 -2.53
C TYR A 73 -19.04 -4.19 -3.73
N THR A 74 -19.08 -5.52 -3.67
CA THR A 74 -19.92 -6.35 -4.54
C THR A 74 -21.02 -6.97 -3.66
N PRO A 75 -22.32 -6.72 -3.93
CA PRO A 75 -23.43 -7.30 -3.19
C PRO A 75 -23.49 -8.83 -3.29
#